data_AF-A0A914ZL42-F1
#
_entry.id   AF-A0A914ZL42-F1
#
_cell.length_a   1.000
_cell.length_b   1.000
_cell.length_c   1.000
_cell.angle_alpha   90.00
_cell.angle_beta   90.00
_cell.angle_gamma   90.00
#
_symmetry.space_group_name_H-M   'P 1'
#
loop_
_entity.id
_entity.type
_entity.pdbx_description
1 polymer ?
#
loop_
_entity_poly.entity_id
_entity_poly.type
_entity_poly.pdbx_seq_one_letter_code
_entity_poly.pdbx_strand_id
1 'polypeptide(L)'
;VHLKLPRIRKTLERLSFFDMQCSSVSAGLKCVDGQCVLRKPCPNLRTPTPPEGCYYKSIPDSDGCVTPTLKCDQKKVWKRQIPECPRNSIYSNCTNTCGYAHCATMNHVKHCQSLRCGPPGCVCKAGHVFVSVDHSLGCVHKDECSKIVHKRTTGSVQN
;
A
#
# COMPACT_ATOMS: atom_id res chain seq x y z
N VAL A 1 -77.73 36.39 -30.31
CA VAL A 1 -76.83 37.06 -29.33
C VAL A 1 -75.41 36.94 -29.85
N HIS A 2 -74.82 38.06 -30.27
CA HIS A 2 -73.45 38.17 -30.75
C HIS A 2 -72.47 37.92 -29.59
N LEU A 3 -71.53 36.98 -29.75
CA LEU A 3 -70.34 36.93 -28.90
C LEU A 3 -69.12 37.32 -29.73
N LYS A 4 -68.66 38.55 -29.48
CA LYS A 4 -67.41 39.14 -29.97
C LYS A 4 -66.24 38.35 -29.37
N LEU A 5 -65.40 37.77 -30.23
CA LEU A 5 -64.03 37.39 -29.88
C LEU A 5 -63.11 38.60 -30.09
N PRO A 6 -62.35 39.07 -29.09
CA PRO A 6 -61.32 40.06 -29.31
C PRO A 6 -60.07 39.42 -29.94
N ARG A 7 -59.63 40.01 -31.07
CA ARG A 7 -58.26 39.87 -31.58
C ARG A 7 -57.29 40.57 -30.62
N ILE A 8 -56.28 39.86 -30.14
CA ILE A 8 -55.02 40.49 -29.74
C ILE A 8 -53.92 39.92 -30.63
N ARG A 9 -53.21 40.84 -31.28
CA ARG A 9 -52.13 40.63 -32.25
C ARG A 9 -50.84 40.24 -31.53
N LYS A 10 -50.13 39.30 -32.18
CA LYS A 10 -48.67 39.22 -32.36
C LYS A 10 -47.78 39.67 -31.19
N THR A 11 -47.05 38.70 -30.63
CA THR A 11 -45.58 38.81 -30.60
C THR A 11 -44.96 37.46 -30.93
N LEU A 12 -44.24 37.46 -32.04
CA LEU A 12 -43.45 36.37 -32.57
C LEU A 12 -42.11 36.42 -31.82
N GLU A 13 -41.99 35.74 -30.69
CA GLU A 13 -40.69 35.45 -30.10
C GLU A 13 -40.53 33.93 -29.97
N ARG A 14 -39.58 33.43 -30.76
CA ARG A 14 -38.92 32.13 -30.69
C ARG A 14 -38.95 31.52 -29.28
N LEU A 15 -39.95 30.69 -29.01
CA LEU A 15 -39.83 29.66 -27.99
C LEU A 15 -39.17 28.46 -28.65
N SER A 16 -37.88 28.37 -28.37
CA SER A 16 -37.03 27.19 -28.56
C SER A 16 -37.81 25.90 -28.29
N PHE A 17 -37.96 25.12 -29.35
CA PHE A 17 -38.64 23.82 -29.42
C PHE A 17 -37.79 22.69 -28.79
N PHE A 18 -37.15 22.96 -27.65
CA PHE A 18 -36.14 22.07 -27.04
C PHE A 18 -36.33 21.95 -25.53
N ASP A 19 -37.53 21.54 -25.09
CA ASP A 19 -37.75 21.10 -23.71
C ASP A 19 -38.65 19.86 -23.67
N MET A 20 -38.33 18.89 -24.54
CA MET A 20 -38.88 17.54 -24.44
C MET A 20 -37.94 16.67 -23.59
N GLN A 21 -37.80 17.09 -22.34
CA GLN A 21 -37.89 16.26 -21.14
C GLN A 21 -37.54 14.76 -21.32
N CYS A 22 -36.33 14.35 -20.91
CA CYS A 22 -36.11 12.97 -20.41
C CYS A 22 -36.86 12.82 -19.06
N SER A 23 -38.20 12.90 -19.08
CA SER A 23 -39.10 12.89 -17.89
C SER A 23 -39.26 11.50 -17.26
N SER A 24 -38.73 10.44 -17.87
CA SER A 24 -38.64 9.12 -17.24
C SER A 24 -37.40 8.39 -17.77
N VAL A 25 -36.24 8.69 -17.18
CA VAL A 25 -35.02 7.93 -17.49
C VAL A 25 -35.24 6.49 -17.03
N SER A 26 -35.59 5.63 -17.97
CA SER A 26 -35.74 4.19 -17.77
C SER A 26 -34.41 3.61 -17.25
N ALA A 27 -34.47 2.53 -16.47
CA ALA A 27 -33.29 1.87 -15.95
C ALA A 27 -32.30 1.54 -17.09
N GLY A 28 -31.14 2.19 -17.12
CA GLY A 28 -30.10 1.96 -18.13
C GLY A 28 -29.77 3.15 -19.06
N LEU A 29 -30.43 4.30 -18.93
CA LEU A 29 -30.09 5.52 -19.71
C LEU A 29 -29.55 6.64 -18.79
N LYS A 30 -28.75 7.56 -19.34
CA LYS A 30 -28.32 8.83 -18.71
C LYS A 30 -28.59 10.00 -19.66
N CYS A 31 -28.97 11.15 -19.12
CA CYS A 31 -29.22 12.36 -19.92
C CYS A 31 -27.93 13.18 -20.00
N VAL A 32 -27.44 13.44 -21.22
CA VAL A 32 -26.29 14.31 -21.49
C VAL A 32 -26.71 15.29 -22.59
N ASP A 33 -26.66 16.59 -22.31
CA ASP A 33 -26.99 17.67 -23.26
C ASP A 33 -28.36 17.51 -23.97
N GLY A 34 -29.37 17.07 -23.22
CA GLY A 34 -30.72 16.85 -23.78
C GLY A 34 -30.88 15.56 -24.59
N GLN A 35 -29.83 14.75 -24.70
CA GLN A 35 -29.85 13.45 -25.37
C GLN A 35 -29.77 12.30 -24.34
N CYS A 36 -30.71 11.38 -24.42
CA CYS A 36 -30.74 10.18 -23.58
C CYS A 36 -29.77 9.12 -24.18
N VAL A 37 -28.63 8.87 -23.52
CA VAL A 37 -27.59 7.92 -23.96
C VAL A 37 -27.53 6.68 -23.05
N LEU A 38 -27.14 5.52 -23.61
CA LEU A 38 -27.01 4.27 -22.85
C LEU A 38 -25.96 4.40 -21.75
N ARG A 39 -26.29 3.95 -20.52
CA ARG A 39 -25.30 3.81 -19.45
C ARG A 39 -24.29 2.75 -19.86
N LYS A 40 -23.00 3.06 -19.71
CA LYS A 40 -21.96 2.06 -19.86
C LYS A 40 -22.15 1.01 -18.76
N PRO A 41 -22.07 -0.30 -19.06
CA PRO A 41 -22.18 -1.33 -18.04
C PRO A 41 -21.06 -1.15 -17.02
N CYS A 42 -21.40 -1.20 -15.73
CA CYS A 42 -20.40 -1.11 -14.68
C CYS A 42 -19.55 -2.39 -14.66
N PRO A 43 -18.22 -2.27 -14.51
CA PRO A 43 -17.36 -3.43 -14.39
C PRO A 43 -17.67 -4.18 -13.09
N ASN A 44 -17.78 -5.51 -13.15
CA ASN A 44 -17.87 -6.36 -11.97
C ASN A 44 -16.49 -6.43 -11.27
N LEU A 45 -16.27 -5.54 -10.32
CA LEU A 45 -15.02 -5.46 -9.55
C LEU A 45 -15.10 -6.38 -8.33
N ARG A 46 -14.28 -7.44 -8.30
CA ARG A 46 -14.03 -8.21 -7.07
C ARG A 46 -12.92 -7.52 -6.28
N THR A 47 -13.25 -6.98 -5.11
CA THR A 47 -12.25 -6.37 -4.23
C THR A 47 -11.54 -7.43 -3.39
N PRO A 48 -10.20 -7.46 -3.35
CA PRO A 48 -9.46 -8.30 -2.43
C PRO A 48 -9.63 -7.82 -0.99
N THR A 49 -9.38 -8.69 0.00
CA THR A 49 -9.44 -8.34 1.42
C THR A 49 -8.50 -7.15 1.72
N PRO A 50 -8.98 -6.08 2.40
CA PRO A 50 -8.15 -4.92 2.70
C PRO A 50 -7.07 -5.25 3.74
N PRO A 51 -5.86 -4.66 3.65
CA PRO A 51 -4.83 -4.82 4.67
C PRO A 51 -5.21 -4.14 5.99
N GLU A 52 -4.55 -4.53 7.08
CA GLU A 52 -4.83 -4.03 8.43
C GLU A 52 -4.74 -2.49 8.51
N GLY A 53 -5.79 -1.85 9.04
CA GLY A 53 -5.89 -0.39 9.09
C GLY A 53 -6.40 0.29 7.82
N CYS A 54 -6.85 -0.47 6.82
CA CYS A 54 -7.48 0.05 5.60
C CYS A 54 -8.93 -0.44 5.45
N TYR A 55 -9.76 0.35 4.78
CA TYR A 55 -11.15 0.05 4.43
C TYR A 55 -11.48 0.54 3.03
N TYR A 56 -12.45 -0.09 2.36
CA TYR A 56 -12.96 0.39 1.08
C TYR A 56 -14.05 1.44 1.30
N LYS A 57 -13.94 2.56 0.59
CA LYS A 57 -15.00 3.56 0.46
C LYS A 57 -15.56 3.51 -0.94
N SER A 58 -16.86 3.26 -1.05
CA SER A 58 -17.61 3.30 -2.29
C SER A 58 -17.78 4.74 -2.76
N ILE A 59 -17.30 5.06 -3.97
CA ILE A 59 -17.44 6.40 -4.57
C ILE A 59 -18.19 6.23 -5.90
N PRO A 60 -19.30 6.95 -6.12
CA PRO A 60 -19.98 6.94 -7.41
C PRO A 60 -19.17 7.74 -8.43
N ASP A 61 -18.99 7.17 -9.62
CA ASP A 61 -18.42 7.85 -10.78
C ASP A 61 -19.49 8.72 -11.49
N SER A 62 -19.04 9.54 -12.43
CA SER A 62 -19.86 10.32 -13.37
C SER A 62 -20.89 9.48 -14.14
N ASP A 63 -20.59 8.21 -14.37
CA ASP A 63 -21.49 7.23 -15.00
C ASP A 63 -22.47 6.57 -13.99
N GLY A 64 -22.41 6.94 -12.71
CA GLY A 64 -23.23 6.37 -11.64
C GLY A 64 -22.78 4.98 -11.16
N CYS A 65 -21.62 4.50 -11.64
CA CYS A 65 -21.02 3.25 -11.18
C CYS A 65 -20.35 3.44 -9.82
N VAL A 66 -20.54 2.49 -8.92
CA VAL A 66 -19.92 2.53 -7.59
C VAL A 66 -18.55 1.86 -7.65
N THR A 67 -17.49 2.65 -7.52
CA THR A 67 -16.12 2.16 -7.55
C THR A 67 -15.56 2.11 -6.12
N PRO A 68 -15.11 0.94 -5.63
CA PRO A 68 -14.49 0.82 -4.31
C PRO A 68 -13.09 1.43 -4.34
N THR A 69 -12.87 2.47 -3.53
CA THR A 69 -11.56 3.12 -3.37
C THR A 69 -10.97 2.75 -2.01
N LEU A 70 -9.75 2.22 -1.97
CA LEU A 70 -9.07 1.87 -0.72
C LEU A 70 -8.66 3.15 0.03
N LYS A 71 -9.07 3.28 1.30
CA LYS A 71 -8.68 4.33 2.22
C LYS A 71 -7.96 3.70 3.42
N CYS A 72 -6.80 4.22 3.77
CA CYS A 72 -5.99 3.71 4.87
C CYS A 72 -5.82 4.78 5.95
N ASP A 73 -6.14 4.43 7.20
CA ASP A 73 -5.90 5.31 8.33
C ASP A 73 -4.41 5.26 8.68
N GLN A 74 -3.66 6.27 8.27
CA GLN A 74 -2.21 6.34 8.53
C GLN A 74 -1.89 6.14 10.02
N LYS A 75 -2.74 6.62 10.94
CA LYS A 75 -2.54 6.41 12.39
C LYS A 75 -2.58 4.92 12.83
N LYS A 76 -3.30 4.06 12.12
CA LYS A 76 -3.38 2.61 12.39
C LYS A 76 -2.37 1.79 11.61
N VAL A 77 -2.00 2.24 10.41
CA VAL A 77 -0.99 1.56 9.57
C VAL A 77 0.43 1.65 10.17
N TRP A 78 0.70 2.69 10.96
CA TRP A 78 2.06 3.02 11.40
C TRP A 78 2.59 2.26 12.62
N LYS A 79 1.77 1.42 13.27
CA LYS A 79 2.29 0.50 14.30
C LYS A 79 2.76 -0.82 13.69
N ARG A 80 3.57 -0.76 12.63
CA ARG A 80 4.58 -1.81 12.47
C ARG A 80 5.53 -1.62 13.64
N GLN A 81 5.37 -2.43 14.68
CA GLN A 81 6.34 -2.47 15.77
C GLN A 81 7.69 -2.74 15.13
N ILE A 82 8.53 -1.71 15.02
CA ILE A 82 9.90 -1.87 14.58
C ILE A 82 10.52 -2.72 15.70
N PRO A 83 10.89 -3.99 15.42
CA PRO A 83 11.41 -4.84 16.46
C PRO A 83 12.66 -4.18 17.04
N GLU A 84 12.74 -4.15 18.37
CA GLU A 84 13.90 -3.58 19.04
C GLU A 84 15.10 -4.48 18.76
N CYS A 85 16.08 -3.92 18.06
CA CYS A 85 17.23 -4.67 17.60
C CYS A 85 18.30 -4.79 18.70
N PRO A 86 18.99 -5.94 18.80
CA PRO A 86 20.03 -6.17 19.81
C PRO A 86 21.23 -5.22 19.63
N ARG A 87 22.14 -5.21 20.61
CA ARG A 87 23.28 -4.28 20.65
C ARG A 87 24.05 -4.23 19.32
N ASN A 88 24.40 -3.00 18.90
CA ASN A 88 25.14 -2.70 17.66
C ASN A 88 24.52 -3.20 16.35
N SER A 89 23.21 -3.47 16.36
CA SER A 89 22.44 -3.75 15.15
C SER A 89 21.41 -2.65 14.88
N ILE A 90 20.97 -2.55 13.64
CA ILE A 90 19.98 -1.60 13.14
C ILE A 90 18.90 -2.39 12.40
N TYR A 91 17.65 -1.95 12.53
CA TYR A 91 16.57 -2.54 11.75
C TYR A 91 16.67 -2.13 10.29
N SER A 92 16.65 -3.10 9.38
CA SER A 92 16.62 -2.87 7.94
C SER A 92 15.41 -3.55 7.32
N ASN A 93 14.75 -2.84 6.40
CA ASN A 93 13.67 -3.41 5.58
C ASN A 93 14.18 -4.37 4.50
N CYS A 94 15.48 -4.37 4.25
CA CYS A 94 16.14 -5.21 3.25
C CYS A 94 17.36 -5.87 3.91
N THR A 95 17.31 -7.19 4.08
CA THR A 95 18.43 -7.97 4.65
C THR A 95 19.10 -8.81 3.56
N ASN A 96 20.28 -9.37 3.87
CA ASN A 96 20.96 -10.29 2.97
C ASN A 96 20.33 -11.68 3.10
N THR A 97 19.80 -12.19 1.98
CA THR A 97 19.17 -13.51 1.91
C THR A 97 20.15 -14.66 2.17
N CYS A 98 21.44 -14.46 1.89
CA CYS A 98 22.46 -15.50 2.00
C CYS A 98 23.07 -15.61 3.41
N GLY A 99 22.47 -14.93 4.38
CA GLY A 99 22.93 -14.88 5.75
C GLY A 99 24.19 -14.04 5.93
N TYR A 100 24.41 -13.62 7.17
CA TYR A 100 25.50 -12.72 7.53
C TYR A 100 26.75 -13.50 7.96
N ALA A 101 27.90 -12.85 7.87
CA ALA A 101 29.13 -13.36 8.48
C ALA A 101 29.04 -13.18 10.01
N HIS A 102 29.56 -14.16 10.74
CA HIS A 102 29.76 -14.10 12.18
C HIS A 102 31.22 -14.35 12.51
N CYS A 103 31.64 -14.12 13.76
CA CYS A 103 33.05 -14.20 14.16
C CYS A 103 33.77 -15.50 13.72
N ALA A 104 33.09 -16.65 13.75
CA ALA A 104 33.67 -17.94 13.34
C ALA A 104 33.81 -18.11 11.80
N THR A 105 33.06 -17.35 11.00
CA THR A 105 33.03 -17.48 9.53
C THR A 105 33.46 -16.22 8.79
N MET A 106 33.97 -15.21 9.51
CA MET A 106 34.38 -13.93 8.93
C MET A 106 35.50 -14.07 7.88
N ASN A 107 36.34 -15.10 8.01
CA ASN A 107 37.45 -15.37 7.08
C ASN A 107 37.04 -16.25 5.88
N HIS A 108 35.79 -16.72 5.82
CA HIS A 108 35.31 -17.55 4.71
C HIS A 108 34.64 -16.68 3.65
N VAL A 109 35.03 -16.86 2.39
CA VAL A 109 34.43 -16.18 1.24
C VAL A 109 33.03 -16.74 1.00
N LYS A 110 32.00 -15.97 1.35
CA LYS A 110 30.62 -16.33 1.01
C LYS A 110 30.34 -16.04 -0.46
N HIS A 111 30.06 -17.08 -1.24
CA HIS A 111 29.68 -16.95 -2.64
C HIS A 111 28.19 -16.64 -2.74
N CYS A 112 27.81 -15.41 -2.37
CA CYS A 112 26.46 -14.91 -2.55
C CYS A 112 26.48 -13.62 -3.37
N GLN A 113 25.88 -13.70 -4.55
CA GLN A 113 25.78 -12.58 -5.50
C GLN A 113 24.33 -12.12 -5.68
N SER A 114 23.44 -12.45 -4.73
CA SER A 114 22.05 -12.04 -4.80
C SER A 114 21.90 -10.55 -4.46
N LEU A 115 21.35 -9.78 -5.38
CA LEU A 115 20.91 -8.39 -5.15
C LEU A 115 19.48 -8.32 -4.61
N ARG A 116 18.83 -9.47 -4.37
CA ARG A 116 17.46 -9.51 -3.83
C ARG A 116 17.46 -9.28 -2.33
N CYS A 117 16.53 -8.44 -1.88
CA CYS A 117 16.25 -8.22 -0.46
C CYS A 117 15.65 -9.47 0.18
N GLY A 118 16.27 -9.91 1.27
CA GLY A 118 15.70 -10.85 2.21
C GLY A 118 14.61 -10.20 3.07
N PRO A 119 14.00 -10.97 3.98
CA PRO A 119 12.96 -10.47 4.88
C PRO A 119 13.48 -9.32 5.75
N PRO A 120 12.63 -8.37 6.16
CA PRO A 120 13.05 -7.29 7.05
C PRO A 120 13.53 -7.84 8.40
N GLY A 121 14.55 -7.23 8.98
CA GLY A 121 15.16 -7.72 10.22
C GLY A 121 16.35 -6.89 10.69
N CYS A 122 16.93 -7.29 11.81
CA CYS A 122 18.08 -6.60 12.41
C CYS A 122 19.40 -6.99 11.71
N VAL A 123 20.17 -5.98 11.34
CA VAL A 123 21.46 -6.11 10.65
C VAL A 123 22.56 -5.41 11.43
N CYS A 124 23.77 -5.95 11.45
CA CYS A 124 24.89 -5.29 12.13
C CYS A 124 25.21 -3.94 11.47
N LYS A 125 25.62 -2.96 12.28
CA LYS A 125 26.16 -1.67 11.78
C LYS A 125 27.40 -1.92 10.94
N ALA A 126 27.75 -0.94 10.09
CA ALA A 126 28.99 -1.01 9.31
C ALA A 126 30.20 -1.28 10.22
N GLY A 127 31.12 -2.14 9.77
CA GLY A 127 32.28 -2.56 10.55
C GLY A 127 32.00 -3.58 11.67
N HIS A 128 30.74 -3.99 11.88
CA HIS A 128 30.37 -4.98 12.89
C HIS A 128 29.95 -6.30 12.25
N VAL A 129 30.10 -7.39 13.01
CA VAL A 129 29.72 -8.75 12.62
C VAL A 129 28.98 -9.44 13.76
N PHE A 130 28.18 -10.46 13.45
CA PHE A 130 27.46 -11.21 14.47
C PHE A 130 28.43 -12.03 15.33
N VAL A 131 28.12 -12.14 16.63
CA VAL A 131 28.93 -12.93 17.57
C VAL A 131 28.86 -14.43 17.24
N SER A 132 27.66 -14.95 17.00
CA SER A 132 27.42 -16.35 16.61
C SER A 132 26.33 -16.43 15.53
N VAL A 133 25.88 -17.65 15.24
CA VAL A 133 24.69 -17.92 14.42
C VAL A 133 23.42 -17.32 15.09
N ASP A 134 23.42 -17.20 16.42
CA ASP A 134 22.33 -16.59 17.18
C ASP A 134 22.39 -15.06 17.09
N HIS A 135 21.52 -14.49 16.26
CA HIS A 135 21.46 -13.04 16.07
C HIS A 135 21.01 -12.27 17.32
N SER A 136 20.48 -12.94 18.35
CA SER A 136 20.08 -12.35 19.64
C SER A 136 21.26 -11.86 20.47
N LEU A 137 22.45 -12.44 20.27
CA LEU A 137 23.67 -12.02 20.96
C LEU A 137 24.19 -10.65 20.49
N GLY A 138 23.63 -10.14 19.39
CA GLY A 138 24.00 -8.84 18.82
C GLY A 138 25.29 -8.88 18.01
N CYS A 139 25.85 -7.67 17.81
CA CYS A 139 26.99 -7.46 16.93
C CYS A 139 28.18 -6.88 17.69
N VAL A 140 29.37 -7.28 17.27
CA VAL A 140 30.66 -6.80 17.81
C VAL A 140 31.53 -6.26 16.68
N HIS A 141 32.50 -5.42 17.04
CA HIS A 141 33.49 -4.97 16.07
C HIS A 141 34.33 -6.16 15.57
N LYS A 142 34.76 -6.13 14.30
CA LYS A 142 35.55 -7.24 13.72
C LYS A 142 36.79 -7.59 14.55
N ASP A 143 37.45 -6.59 15.12
CA ASP A 143 38.66 -6.76 15.94
C ASP A 143 38.38 -7.44 17.30
N GLU A 144 37.15 -7.36 17.79
CA GLU A 144 36.74 -7.97 19.06
C GLU A 144 36.45 -9.47 18.93
N CYS A 145 36.19 -9.96 17.71
CA CYS A 145 35.93 -11.38 17.46
C CYS A 145 37.06 -12.29 17.94
N SER A 146 38.32 -11.90 17.75
CA SER A 146 39.49 -12.68 18.16
C SER A 146 39.53 -12.91 19.67
N LYS A 147 39.05 -11.94 20.46
CA LYS A 147 39.01 -12.03 21.94
C LYS A 147 37.93 -13.01 22.43
N ILE A 148 36.86 -13.19 21.67
CA ILE A 148 35.73 -14.07 22.01
C ILE A 148 36.08 -15.54 21.72
N VAL A 149 36.79 -15.81 20.63
CA VAL A 149 37.25 -17.16 20.28
C VAL A 149 38.19 -17.71 21.36
N HIS A 150 39.13 -16.90 21.86
CA HIS A 150 40.05 -17.32 22.93
C HIS A 150 39.35 -17.58 24.27
N LYS A 151 38.30 -16.83 24.62
CA LYS A 151 37.56 -17.04 25.88
C LYS A 151 36.81 -18.37 25.95
N ARG A 152 36.34 -18.92 24.82
CA ARG A 152 35.67 -20.24 24.81
C ARG A 152 36.67 -21.38 25.06
N THR A 153 37.91 -21.24 24.61
CA THR A 153 38.95 -22.27 24.80
C THR A 153 39.48 -22.30 26.24
N THR A 154 39.46 -21.18 26.95
CA THR A 154 39.93 -21.09 28.35
C THR A 154 38.81 -21.23 29.39
N GLY A 155 37.58 -21.52 28.98
CA GLY A 155 36.38 -21.55 29.83
C GLY A 155 35.72 -22.92 30.01
N SER A 156 36.38 -24.01 29.63
CA SER A 156 35.92 -25.39 29.90
C SER A 156 36.92 -26.18 30.75
N VAL A 157 37.40 -25.57 31.84
CA VAL A 157 37.86 -26.32 33.02
C VAL A 157 37.42 -25.54 34.25
N GLN A 158 36.29 -25.92 34.82
CA GLN A 158 35.97 -25.69 36.22
C GLN A 158 35.27 -26.97 36.70
N ASN A 159 35.94 -27.63 37.65
CA ASN A 159 35.49 -28.77 38.45
C ASN A 159 34.10 -28.56 39.06
#